data_AF-A0A924K3J0-F1
#
_entry.id   AF-A0A924K3J0-F1
#
_cell.length_a   1.000
_cell.length_b   1.000
_cell.length_c   1.000
_cell.angle_alpha   90.00
_cell.angle_beta   90.00
_cell.angle_gamma   90.00
#
_symmetry.space_group_name_H-M   'P 1'
#
loop_
_entity.id
_entity.type
_entity.pdbx_description
1 polymer ?
#
loop_
_entity_poly.entity_id
_entity_poly.type
_entity_poly.pdbx_seq_one_letter_code
_entity_poly.pdbx_strand_id
1 'polypeptide(L)' 'MRLVEGGQSIPAAARTLGLVEQTLFNWVKAKREGKLSGADSKA' A
#
# COMPACT_ATOMS: atom_id res chain seq x y z
N MET A 1 1.18 6.70 0.80
CA MET A 1 1.69 5.76 -0.21
C MET A 1 1.48 6.35 -1.61
N ARG A 2 2.30 7.34 -1.96
CA ARG A 2 2.08 8.23 -3.12
C ARG A 2 2.50 7.61 -4.46
N LEU A 3 3.05 6.39 -4.45
CA LEU A 3 3.48 5.69 -5.66
C LEU A 3 2.30 5.17 -6.50
N VAL A 4 1.27 4.60 -5.87
CA VAL A 4 0.11 4.01 -6.58
C VAL A 4 -0.90 5.09 -7.01
N GLU A 5 -0.93 6.23 -6.30
CA GLU A 5 -1.75 7.39 -6.66
C GLU A 5 -1.10 8.24 -7.78
N GLY A 6 0.19 8.03 -8.07
CA GLY A 6 0.95 8.69 -9.14
C GLY A 6 0.99 7.95 -10.48
N GLY A 7 0.18 6.89 -10.66
CA GLY A 7 0.09 6.13 -11.92
C GLY A 7 0.95 4.86 -12.00
N GLN A 8 1.67 4.48 -10.94
CA GLN A 8 2.42 3.22 -10.91
C GLN A 8 1.49 2.06 -10.50
N SER A 9 1.38 1.03 -11.35
CA SER A 9 0.59 -0.17 -11.05
C SER A 9 1.09 -0.88 -9.77
N ILE A 10 0.18 -1.49 -9.01
CA ILE A 10 0.49 -2.26 -7.78
C ILE A 10 1.64 -3.26 -7.98
N PRO A 11 1.71 -4.04 -9.08
CA PRO A 11 2.84 -4.94 -9.35
C PRO A 11 4.20 -4.24 -9.45
N ALA A 12 4.24 -3.04 -10.03
CA ALA A 12 5.48 -2.29 -10.19
C ALA A 12 5.92 -1.71 -8.85
N ALA A 13 4.99 -1.17 -8.07
CA ALA A 13 5.26 -0.68 -6.72
C ALA A 13 5.69 -1.81 -5.77
N ALA A 14 5.11 -2.99 -5.88
CA ALA A 14 5.50 -4.16 -5.09
C ALA A 14 6.96 -4.55 -5.34
N ARG A 15 7.37 -4.62 -6.61
CA ARG A 15 8.77 -4.90 -7.00
C ARG A 15 9.74 -3.85 -6.47
N THR A 16 9.42 -2.56 -6.61
CA THR A 16 10.28 -1.47 -6.10
C THR A 16 10.45 -1.53 -4.58
N LEU A 17 9.40 -1.93 -3.85
CA LEU A 17 9.40 -2.01 -2.39
C LEU A 17 9.91 -3.35 -1.84
N GLY A 18 10.23 -4.32 -2.71
CA GLY A 18 10.58 -5.68 -2.28
C GLY A 18 9.43 -6.40 -1.57
N LEU A 19 8.18 -6.01 -1.84
CA LEU A 19 7.00 -6.56 -1.21
C LEU A 19 6.34 -7.60 -2.10
N VAL A 20 5.66 -8.56 -1.47
CA VAL A 20 4.72 -9.44 -2.17
C VAL A 20 3.54 -8.60 -2.66
N GLU A 21 3.16 -8.80 -3.93
CA GLU A 21 2.11 -8.02 -4.59
C GLU A 21 0.79 -8.04 -3.83
N GLN A 22 0.38 -9.21 -3.33
CA GLN A 22 -0.84 -9.35 -2.55
C GLN A 22 -0.80 -8.59 -1.23
N THR A 23 0.36 -8.49 -0.58
CA THR A 23 0.54 -7.69 0.64
C THR A 23 0.30 -6.22 0.33
N LEU A 24 0.89 -5.71 -0.75
CA LEU A 24 0.69 -4.33 -1.19
C LEU A 24 -0.76 -4.08 -1.60
N PHE A 25 -1.39 -5.02 -2.31
CA PHE A 25 -2.80 -4.94 -2.70
C PHE A 25 -3.72 -4.85 -1.47
N ASN A 26 -3.51 -5.71 -0.47
CA ASN A 26 -4.30 -5.71 0.76
C ASN A 26 -4.18 -4.39 1.51
N TRP A 27 -2.99 -3.79 1.54
CA TRP A 27 -2.78 -2.48 2.15
C TRP A 27 -3.47 -1.36 1.35
N VAL A 28 -3.37 -1.36 0.01
CA VAL A 28 -4.08 -0.38 -0.83
C VAL A 28 -5.59 -0.49 -0.64
N LYS A 29 -6.12 -1.72 -0.56
CA LYS A 29 -7.54 -1.97 -0.27
C LYS A 29 -7.94 -1.46 1.11
N ALA A 30 -7.19 -1.80 2.16
CA ALA A 30 -7.43 -1.33 3.52
C ALA A 30 -7.36 0.21 3.63
N LYS A 31 -6.44 0.87 2.89
CA LYS A 31 -6.37 2.33 2.79
C LYS A 31 -7.66 2.92 2.24
N ARG A 32 -8.17 2.36 1.13
CA ARG A 32 -9.41 2.80 0.47
C ARG A 32 -10.64 2.58 1.35
N GLU A 33 -10.63 1.52 2.13
CA GLU A 33 -11.68 1.23 3.12
C GLU A 33 -11.57 2.11 4.38
N GLY A 34 -10.57 2.99 4.49
CA GLY A 34 -10.35 3.83 5.67
C GLY A 34 -9.87 3.06 6.90
N LYS A 35 -9.36 1.83 6.72
CA LYS A 35 -9.01 0.88 7.80
C LYS A 35 -7.54 0.93 8.21
N LEU A 36 -6.70 1.70 7.50
CA LEU A 36 -5.31 1.87 7.90
C LEU A 36 -5.19 3.02 8.90
N SER A 37 -4.94 2.70 10.16
CA SER A 37 -4.39 3.64 11.14
C SER A 37 -2.95 3.96 10.75
N GLY A 38 -2.52 5.23 10.89
CA GLY A 38 -1.16 5.65 10.54
C GLY A 38 -0.09 4.77 11.19
N ALA A 39 1.07 4.61 10.53
CA ALA A 39 2.19 3.78 11.02
C ALA A 39 2.69 4.20 12.42
N ASP A 40 2.30 5.39 12.87
CA ASP A 40 2.63 6.02 14.14
C ASP A 40 1.58 5.74 15.24
N SER A 41 0.55 4.96 14.94
CA SER A 41 -0.51 4.58 15.90
C SER A 41 0.04 3.52 16.86
N LYS A 42 0.92 3.95 17.76
CA LYS A 42 1.29 3.16 18.93
C LYS A 42 0.08 3.20 19.88
N ALA A 43 -0.58 2.05 20.04
CA ALA A 43 -1.46 1.82 21.17
C ALA A 43 -0.64 1.79 22.47
#